data_AF-A0A7S0MJH8-F1
#
_entry.id   AF-A0A7S0MJH8-F1
#
_cell.length_a   1.000
_cell.length_b   1.000
_cell.length_c   1.000
_cell.angle_alpha   90.00
_cell.angle_beta   90.00
_cell.angle_gamma   90.00
#
_symmetry.space_group_name_H-M   'P 1'
#
loop_
_entity.id
_entity.type
_entity.pdbx_description
1 polymer ?
#
loop_
_entity_poly.entity_id
_entity_poly.type
_entity_poly.pdbx_seq_one_letter_code
_entity_poly.pdbx_strand_id
1 'polypeptide(L)'
;QNGSCLNHQRDSKAQKDSTMQAAPHSQRLNPLAASKGQKLVCELTGKPASVVVNYFGIQYYYCDRQTLELDWNGIKHKIAQLLVPLRRPPAIIPSVEERERQEANTKKSKL
;
A
#
# COMPACT_ATOMS: atom_id res chain seq x y z
N GLN A 1 61.17 6.82 -33.33
CA GLN A 1 59.98 6.22 -33.97
C GLN A 1 59.38 5.22 -32.98
N ASN A 2 58.09 4.94 -33.14
CA ASN A 2 57.27 3.96 -32.41
C ASN A 2 56.49 4.58 -31.24
N GLY A 3 55.32 5.13 -31.61
CA GLY A 3 54.21 5.29 -30.70
C GLY A 3 53.63 3.94 -30.27
N SER A 4 52.96 3.92 -29.13
CA SER A 4 52.12 2.82 -28.69
C SER A 4 50.80 3.38 -28.17
N CYS A 5 49.79 3.13 -29.01
CA CYS A 5 48.39 2.86 -28.76
C CYS A 5 47.75 3.24 -27.41
N LEU A 6 46.66 4.01 -27.55
CA LEU A 6 45.58 4.14 -26.59
C LEU A 6 45.13 2.77 -26.05
N ASN A 7 44.90 2.70 -24.74
CA ASN A 7 43.91 1.81 -24.17
C ASN A 7 42.88 2.64 -23.40
N HIS A 8 41.74 2.84 -24.05
CA HIS A 8 40.48 3.23 -23.42
C HIS A 8 40.02 2.07 -22.53
N GLN A 9 40.31 2.16 -21.23
CA GLN A 9 39.68 1.31 -20.23
C GLN A 9 38.20 1.73 -20.13
N ARG A 10 37.32 1.03 -20.86
CA ARG A 10 35.87 1.09 -20.65
C ARG A 10 35.53 0.29 -19.40
N ASP A 11 35.68 0.91 -18.23
CA ASP A 11 35.08 0.42 -17.01
C ASP A 11 33.55 0.51 -17.14
N SER A 12 32.95 -0.61 -17.53
CA SER A 12 31.51 -0.82 -17.48
C SER A 12 31.08 -0.87 -16.01
N LYS A 13 30.89 0.30 -15.39
CA LYS A 13 30.12 0.40 -14.15
C LYS A 13 28.69 0.00 -14.47
N ALA A 14 28.37 -1.25 -14.16
CA ALA A 14 27.02 -1.77 -14.17
C ALA A 14 26.10 -0.82 -13.38
N GLN A 15 25.18 -0.22 -14.12
CA GLN A 15 24.15 0.68 -13.67
C GLN A 15 23.23 -0.08 -12.70
N LYS A 16 23.46 0.06 -11.39
CA LYS A 16 22.48 -0.32 -10.36
C LYS A 16 21.58 0.88 -10.08
N ASP A 17 20.77 1.23 -11.06
CA ASP A 17 19.63 2.12 -10.86
C ASP A 17 18.39 1.25 -10.62
N SER A 18 18.26 0.78 -9.39
CA SER A 18 17.01 0.23 -8.89
C SER A 18 17.01 0.49 -7.40
N THR A 19 16.50 1.66 -7.04
CA THR A 19 16.16 1.99 -5.66
C THR A 19 15.08 1.00 -5.22
N MET A 20 15.49 -0.16 -4.71
CA MET A 20 14.60 -1.06 -4.00
C MET A 20 14.19 -0.33 -2.73
N GLN A 21 13.04 0.33 -2.77
CA GLN A 21 12.47 0.99 -1.60
C GLN A 21 12.30 -0.06 -0.52
N ALA A 22 12.91 0.18 0.64
CA ALA A 22 12.86 -0.76 1.74
C ALA A 22 11.40 -1.05 2.13
N ALA A 23 11.12 -2.32 2.40
CA ALA A 23 9.80 -2.77 2.83
C ALA A 23 9.31 -1.92 4.02
N PRO A 24 8.02 -1.56 4.06
CA PRO A 24 7.49 -0.74 5.13
C PRO A 24 7.59 -1.50 6.46
N HIS A 25 7.64 -0.75 7.57
CA HIS A 25 7.62 -1.34 8.88
C HIS A 25 6.35 -2.19 9.04
N SER A 26 6.55 -3.48 9.30
CA SER A 26 5.49 -4.49 9.43
C SER A 26 5.54 -5.15 10.79
N GLN A 27 4.37 -5.51 11.30
CA GLN A 27 4.20 -6.17 12.59
C GLN A 27 3.52 -7.52 12.37
N ARG A 28 3.85 -8.51 13.21
CA ARG A 28 3.12 -9.77 13.24
C ARG A 28 1.74 -9.55 13.87
N LEU A 29 0.72 -10.11 13.25
CA LEU A 29 -0.63 -10.04 13.78
C LEU A 29 -0.76 -10.90 15.04
N ASN A 30 -1.36 -10.33 16.08
CA ASN A 30 -1.85 -11.10 17.21
C ASN A 30 -3.20 -11.73 16.83
N PRO A 31 -3.33 -13.07 16.77
CA PRO A 31 -4.59 -13.74 16.45
C PRO A 31 -5.76 -13.37 17.37
N LEU A 32 -5.46 -12.90 18.59
CA LEU A 32 -6.46 -12.52 19.59
C LEU A 32 -6.89 -11.05 19.50
N ALA A 33 -6.24 -10.23 18.66
CA ALA A 33 -6.57 -8.81 18.52
C ALA A 33 -7.80 -8.56 17.63
N ALA A 34 -8.20 -9.54 16.81
CA ALA A 34 -9.39 -9.43 15.98
C ALA A 34 -10.67 -9.72 16.80
N SER A 35 -11.75 -8.99 16.49
CA SER A 35 -13.07 -9.27 17.07
C SER A 35 -13.54 -10.67 16.67
N LYS A 36 -14.37 -11.29 17.53
CA LYS A 36 -14.84 -12.67 17.30
C LYS A 36 -15.58 -12.77 15.96
N GLY A 37 -15.08 -13.61 15.06
CA GLY A 37 -15.66 -13.85 13.74
C GLY A 37 -15.06 -12.99 12.61
N GLN A 38 -14.23 -11.99 12.92
CA GLN A 38 -13.54 -11.20 11.91
C GLN A 38 -12.27 -11.92 11.45
N LYS A 39 -12.21 -12.25 10.15
CA LYS A 39 -11.01 -12.83 9.51
C LYS A 39 -10.20 -11.71 8.86
N LEU A 40 -8.95 -11.53 9.32
CA LEU A 40 -7.98 -10.69 8.65
C LEU A 40 -7.38 -11.48 7.49
N VAL A 41 -7.54 -10.98 6.27
CA VAL A 41 -7.15 -11.66 5.03
C VAL A 41 -6.06 -10.90 4.29
N CYS A 42 -5.24 -11.62 3.54
CA CYS A 42 -4.18 -11.07 2.72
C CYS A 42 -4.77 -10.29 1.53
N GLU A 43 -4.28 -9.06 1.32
CA GLU A 43 -4.68 -8.17 0.22
C GLU A 43 -4.43 -8.78 -1.18
N LEU A 44 -3.41 -9.63 -1.31
CA LEU A 44 -3.05 -10.24 -2.60
C LEU A 44 -3.72 -11.58 -2.85
N THR A 45 -3.86 -12.42 -1.82
CA THR A 45 -4.23 -13.84 -2.00
C THR A 45 -5.56 -14.22 -1.36
N GLY A 46 -6.12 -13.38 -0.48
CA GLY A 46 -7.31 -13.69 0.31
C GLY A 46 -7.11 -14.75 1.40
N LYS A 47 -5.91 -15.33 1.53
CA LYS A 47 -5.56 -16.27 2.61
C LYS A 47 -5.51 -15.56 3.96
N PRO A 48 -5.58 -16.27 5.10
CA PRO A 48 -5.42 -15.66 6.42
C PRO A 48 -4.12 -14.83 6.51
N ALA A 49 -4.24 -13.60 7.00
CA ALA A 49 -3.10 -12.72 7.17
C ALA A 49 -2.31 -13.08 8.45
N SER A 50 -0.99 -12.93 8.40
CA SER A 50 -0.10 -13.07 9.56
C SER A 50 0.73 -11.81 9.83
N VAL A 51 0.74 -10.87 8.88
CA VAL A 51 1.52 -9.63 8.92
C VAL A 51 0.59 -8.45 8.65
N VAL A 52 0.82 -7.34 9.35
CA VAL A 52 0.14 -6.07 9.14
C VAL A 52 1.13 -4.93 8.97
N VAL A 53 0.80 -4.00 8.09
CA VAL A 53 1.49 -2.73 7.89
C VAL A 53 0.52 -1.61 8.19
N ASN A 54 0.94 -0.63 8.99
CA ASN A 54 0.19 0.61 9.18
C ASN A 54 0.78 1.69 8.27
N TYR A 55 -0.06 2.29 7.44
CA TYR A 55 0.31 3.39 6.56
C TYR A 55 -0.75 4.49 6.62
N PHE A 56 -0.37 5.65 7.16
CA PHE A 56 -1.27 6.81 7.37
C PHE A 56 -2.59 6.46 8.09
N GLY A 57 -2.53 5.53 9.05
CA GLY A 57 -3.68 5.09 9.83
C GLY A 57 -4.53 4.01 9.15
N ILE A 58 -4.15 3.58 7.95
CA ILE A 58 -4.78 2.47 7.23
C ILE A 58 -3.94 1.20 7.45
N GLN A 59 -4.60 0.12 7.83
CA GLN A 59 -3.98 -1.19 8.02
C GLN A 59 -4.06 -2.01 6.73
N TYR A 60 -2.92 -2.52 6.29
CA TYR A 60 -2.78 -3.43 5.16
C TYR A 60 -2.32 -4.79 5.65
N TYR A 61 -3.00 -5.84 5.21
CA TYR A 61 -2.82 -7.20 5.74
C TYR A 61 -2.23 -8.13 4.69
N TYR A 62 -1.24 -8.94 5.11
CA TYR A 62 -0.54 -9.87 4.23
C TYR A 62 -0.37 -11.23 4.89
N CYS A 63 -0.35 -12.30 4.09
CA CYS A 63 -0.16 -13.66 4.60
C CYS A 63 1.27 -13.91 5.09
N ASP A 64 2.25 -13.19 4.54
CA ASP A 64 3.66 -13.29 4.89
C ASP A 64 4.40 -12.02 4.45
N ARG A 65 5.70 -11.95 4.74
CA ARG A 65 6.53 -10.79 4.40
C ARG A 65 6.88 -10.73 2.90
N GLN A 66 6.97 -11.87 2.22
CA GLN A 66 7.29 -11.91 0.80
C GLN A 66 6.16 -11.30 -0.03
N THR A 67 4.91 -11.64 0.28
CA THR A 67 3.72 -11.05 -0.36
C THR A 67 3.58 -9.56 -0.09
N LEU A 68 3.89 -9.11 1.13
CA LEU A 68 4.01 -7.68 1.43
C LEU A 68 5.03 -6.99 0.52
N GLU A 69 6.26 -7.51 0.46
CA GLU A 69 7.35 -6.91 -0.30
C GLU A 69 7.04 -6.87 -1.80
N LEU A 70 6.41 -7.92 -2.34
CA LEU A 70 5.95 -7.97 -3.72
C LEU A 70 4.91 -6.89 -4.03
N ASP A 71 3.89 -6.71 -3.16
CA ASP A 71 2.88 -5.66 -3.34
C ASP A 71 3.52 -4.25 -3.22
N TRP A 72 4.38 -4.08 -2.22
CA TRP A 72 4.96 -2.79 -1.86
C TRP A 72 5.97 -2.28 -2.89
N ASN A 73 6.88 -3.14 -3.33
CA ASN A 73 7.84 -2.84 -4.38
C ASN A 73 7.17 -2.71 -5.76
N GLY A 74 5.97 -3.27 -5.92
CA GLY A 74 5.14 -3.11 -7.11
C GLY A 74 4.43 -1.75 -7.13
N ILE A 75 3.11 -1.77 -6.95
CA ILE A 75 2.26 -0.58 -7.09
C ILE A 75 1.88 0.03 -5.74
N LYS A 76 1.88 -0.74 -4.65
CA LYS A 76 1.29 -0.29 -3.38
C LYS A 76 1.94 0.96 -2.84
N HIS A 77 3.27 1.09 -2.92
CA HIS A 77 3.97 2.31 -2.46
C HIS A 77 3.52 3.57 -3.20
N LYS A 78 3.11 3.45 -4.47
CA LYS A 78 2.62 4.56 -5.30
C LYS A 78 1.17 4.92 -5.01
N ILE A 79 0.31 3.90 -4.81
CA ILE A 79 -1.14 4.12 -4.66
C ILE A 79 -1.59 4.25 -3.22
N ALA A 80 -0.83 3.77 -2.23
CA ALA A 80 -1.28 3.69 -0.84
C ALA A 80 -1.73 5.04 -0.27
N GLN A 81 -1.07 6.14 -0.64
CA GLN A 81 -1.46 7.50 -0.22
C GLN A 81 -2.81 7.91 -0.81
N LEU A 82 -3.03 7.61 -2.10
CA LEU A 82 -4.28 7.90 -2.80
C LEU A 82 -5.45 7.08 -2.24
N LEU A 83 -5.16 5.93 -1.65
CA LEU A 83 -6.17 5.07 -1.02
C LEU A 83 -6.54 5.52 0.41
N VAL A 84 -5.77 6.41 1.04
CA VAL A 84 -6.05 6.87 2.42
C VAL A 84 -7.42 7.52 2.54
N PRO A 85 -7.81 8.50 1.69
CA PRO A 85 -9.13 9.13 1.80
C PRO A 85 -10.28 8.14 1.53
N LEU A 86 -10.04 7.11 0.71
CA LEU A 86 -11.06 6.14 0.34
C LEU A 86 -11.28 5.07 1.41
N ARG A 87 -10.21 4.66 2.11
CA ARG A 87 -10.29 3.62 3.16
C ARG A 87 -10.54 4.19 4.55
N ARG A 88 -10.38 5.49 4.75
CA ARG A 88 -10.61 6.12 6.06
C ARG A 88 -12.09 6.02 6.41
N PRO A 89 -12.45 5.50 7.60
CA PRO A 89 -13.84 5.55 8.04
C PRO A 89 -14.32 7.00 8.12
N PRO A 90 -15.60 7.28 7.83
CA PRO A 90 -16.14 8.63 7.94
C PRO A 90 -15.98 9.13 9.37
N ALA A 91 -15.50 10.37 9.52
CA ALA A 91 -15.27 10.96 10.85
C ALA A 91 -16.56 11.10 11.67
N ILE A 92 -17.69 11.30 10.98
CA ILE A 92 -19.01 11.47 11.58
C ILE A 92 -19.94 10.53 10.83
N ILE A 93 -20.67 9.69 11.57
CA ILE A 93 -21.77 8.91 11.02
C ILE A 93 -23.02 9.78 11.05
N PRO A 94 -23.56 10.20 9.89
CA PRO A 94 -24.70 11.12 9.85
C PRO A 94 -25.97 10.46 10.40
N SER A 95 -26.87 11.29 10.96
CA SER A 95 -28.21 10.86 11.34
C SER A 95 -29.03 10.48 10.10
N VAL A 96 -30.16 9.81 10.31
CA VAL A 96 -31.07 9.44 9.21
C VAL A 96 -31.56 10.70 8.48
N GLU A 97 -32.00 11.71 9.22
CA GLU A 97 -32.46 12.99 8.67
C GLU A 97 -31.36 13.69 7.83
N GLU A 98 -30.11 13.69 8.30
CA GLU A 98 -28.99 14.28 7.58
C GLU A 98 -28.70 13.52 6.27
N ARG A 99 -28.78 12.18 6.28
CA ARG A 99 -28.61 11.36 5.07
C ARG A 99 -29.70 11.66 4.04
N GLU A 100 -30.96 11.71 4.46
CA GLU A 100 -32.09 12.01 3.58
C GLU A 100 -31.95 13.40 2.95
N ARG A 101 -31.51 14.39 3.73
CA ARG A 101 -31.25 15.75 3.24
C ARG A 101 -30.14 15.79 2.19
N GLN A 102 -29.04 15.07 2.42
CA GLN A 102 -27.92 14.99 1.48
C GLN A 102 -28.32 14.30 0.16
N GLU A 103 -29.09 13.23 0.24
CA GLU A 103 -29.63 12.55 -0.94
C GLU A 103 -30.57 13.44 -1.76
N ALA A 104 -31.46 14.19 -1.09
CA ALA A 104 -32.34 15.14 -1.75
C ALA A 104 -31.54 16.25 -2.46
N ASN A 105 -30.49 16.77 -1.82
CA ASN A 105 -29.63 17.81 -2.39
C ASN A 105 -28.80 17.30 -3.58
N THR A 106 -28.24 16.09 -3.50
CA THR A 106 -27.49 15.50 -4.62
C THR A 106 -28.38 15.16 -5.81
N LYS A 107 -29.66 14.79 -5.59
CA LYS A 107 -30.63 14.62 -6.68
C LYS A 107 -30.95 15.95 -7.35
N LYS A 108 -31.17 17.03 -6.59
CA LYS A 108 -31.42 18.38 -7.12
C LYS A 108 -30.25 18.95 -7.91
N SER A 109 -29.01 18.70 -7.49
CA SER A 109 -27.80 19.18 -8.19
C SER A 109 -27.53 18.47 -9.52
N LYS A 110 -28.21 17.35 -9.79
CA LYS A 110 -28.06 16.56 -11.02
C LYS A 110 -29.15 16.87 -12.06
N LEU A 111 -30.12 17.71 -11.71
CA LEU A 111 -31.18 18.21 -12.58
C LEU A 111 -30.83 19.63 -13.04
#